data_AF-A0A6P5TXE1-F1
#
_entry.id   AF-A0A6P5TXE1-F1
#
_cell.length_a   1.000
_cell.length_b   1.000
_cell.length_c   1.000
_cell.angle_alpha   90.00
_cell.angle_beta   90.00
_cell.angle_gamma   90.00
#
_symmetry.space_group_name_H-M   'P 1'
#
loop_
_entity.id
_entity.type
_entity.pdbx_description
1 polymer ?
#
loop_
_entity_poly.entity_id
_entity_poly.type
_entity_poly.pdbx_seq_one_letter_code
_entity_poly.pdbx_strand_id
1 'polypeptide(L)'
;MQYVILAPWIIHSTWLFVANDAKERDVSYFLMLGVVLWRIIHNQIWISLSRYRTAKGNGRILDRGLEFEQVDRENNWDDQILFNALLFYTGSRHLPGAQKLPLWRPHGVLLSIVLHAGPVEFLYYWFHRALHHHYLYSRYHSHHHSSIVTQPITSVIHPFAEHMVYSALFFIPILATILTRTISMASFAGYVTYIDFMNNMGHCNFELIPNWLFSLFPPLKYFMYTPSYHSLHHTQFRTNYSLFMPIYDYIYETMDKSSDALYETALKREEETPDVLHLTHLTTPESIYHLPLGFASLASLPHTSKWYLWLMWPVTLWSMILTWIYGRTFVVERQRFDNLRVQTWVIPKYNLQYYLQWQNEAINSLIEEAIIQAEGKGVKVLCLGLLNQASLLFLFPFTFKVNYLSSNSLLS
;
A
#
# COMPACT_ATOMS: atom_id res chain seq x y z
N MET A 1 -3.93 20.54 5.99
CA MET A 1 -4.11 21.78 5.20
C MET A 1 -3.94 21.55 3.69
N GLN A 2 -3.10 20.62 3.24
CA GLN A 2 -2.80 20.38 1.82
C GLN A 2 -4.02 20.12 0.92
N TYR A 3 -5.00 19.31 1.35
CA TYR A 3 -6.18 18.98 0.55
C TYR A 3 -7.06 20.19 0.16
N VAL A 4 -6.95 21.32 0.87
CA VAL A 4 -7.72 22.54 0.58
C VAL A 4 -7.40 23.08 -0.82
N ILE A 5 -6.23 22.75 -1.38
CA ILE A 5 -5.85 23.15 -2.75
C ILE A 5 -6.80 22.61 -3.82
N LEU A 6 -7.46 21.47 -3.58
CA LEU A 6 -8.44 20.89 -4.48
C LEU A 6 -9.86 21.43 -4.28
N ALA A 7 -10.14 22.13 -3.16
CA ALA A 7 -11.48 22.56 -2.81
C ALA A 7 -12.14 23.46 -3.89
N PRO A 8 -11.46 24.47 -4.48
CA PRO A 8 -12.06 25.28 -5.54
C PRO A 8 -12.50 24.44 -6.75
N TRP A 9 -11.68 23.46 -7.15
CA TRP A 9 -11.95 22.59 -8.30
C TRP A 9 -13.12 21.65 -8.04
N ILE A 10 -13.16 21.04 -6.84
CA ILE A 10 -14.22 20.12 -6.41
C ILE A 10 -15.55 20.85 -6.25
N ILE A 11 -15.55 22.01 -5.61
CA ILE A 11 -16.75 22.85 -5.44
C ILE A 11 -17.28 23.25 -6.81
N HIS A 12 -16.40 23.72 -7.70
CA HIS A 12 -16.78 24.12 -9.06
C HIS A 12 -17.32 22.95 -9.89
N SER A 13 -16.68 21.77 -9.85
CA SER A 13 -17.17 20.58 -10.57
C SER A 13 -18.51 20.09 -10.06
N THR A 14 -18.71 20.15 -8.75
CA THR A 14 -19.97 19.76 -8.12
C THR A 14 -21.09 20.75 -8.45
N TRP A 15 -20.79 22.05 -8.36
CA TRP A 15 -21.75 23.09 -8.70
C TRP A 15 -22.19 23.00 -10.16
N LEU A 16 -21.25 22.88 -11.11
CA LEU A 16 -21.59 22.71 -12.53
C LEU A 16 -22.42 21.45 -12.80
N PHE A 17 -22.17 20.36 -12.07
CA PHE A 17 -22.94 19.14 -12.21
C PHE A 17 -24.38 19.29 -11.71
N VAL A 18 -24.58 20.00 -10.60
CA VAL A 18 -25.90 20.20 -9.98
C VAL A 18 -26.70 21.30 -10.70
N ALA A 19 -26.06 22.41 -11.04
CA ALA A 19 -26.71 23.60 -11.57
C ALA A 19 -27.10 23.50 -13.06
N ASN A 20 -26.33 22.75 -13.86
CA ASN A 20 -26.58 22.66 -15.30
C ASN A 20 -27.64 21.59 -15.64
N ASP A 21 -28.31 21.77 -16.77
CA ASP A 21 -29.21 20.77 -17.34
C ASP A 21 -28.46 19.55 -17.86
N ALA A 22 -29.15 18.40 -17.95
CA ALA A 22 -28.54 17.12 -18.35
C ALA A 22 -27.75 17.15 -19.67
N LYS A 23 -28.15 18.00 -20.63
CA LYS A 23 -27.45 18.18 -21.93
C LYS A 23 -26.15 18.99 -21.80
N GLU A 24 -26.06 19.84 -20.79
CA GLU A 24 -24.94 20.75 -20.58
C GLU A 24 -23.92 20.21 -19.57
N ARG A 25 -24.32 19.27 -18.71
CA ARG A 25 -23.47 18.64 -17.70
C ARG A 25 -22.23 17.99 -18.31
N ASP A 26 -21.09 18.29 -17.69
CA ASP A 26 -19.87 17.53 -17.87
C ASP A 26 -19.73 16.51 -16.74
N VAL A 27 -20.25 15.31 -16.98
CA VAL A 27 -20.17 14.20 -16.01
C VAL A 27 -18.71 13.80 -15.77
N SER A 28 -17.83 13.89 -16.77
CA SER A 28 -16.42 13.51 -16.64
C SER A 28 -15.65 14.43 -15.69
N TYR A 29 -15.94 15.73 -15.71
CA TYR A 29 -15.35 16.70 -14.78
C TYR A 29 -15.78 16.45 -13.33
N PHE A 30 -17.03 16.06 -13.11
CA PHE A 30 -17.53 15.66 -11.78
C PHE A 30 -16.90 14.35 -11.28
N LEU A 31 -16.82 13.33 -12.15
CA LEU A 31 -16.25 12.03 -11.82
C LEU A 31 -14.75 12.06 -11.51
N MET A 32 -14.06 13.17 -11.78
CA MET A 32 -12.65 13.35 -11.43
C MET A 32 -12.41 13.22 -9.93
N LEU A 33 -13.33 13.71 -9.09
CA LEU A 33 -13.26 13.51 -7.65
C LEU A 33 -13.26 12.01 -7.29
N GLY A 34 -14.11 11.23 -7.96
CA GLY A 34 -14.18 9.78 -7.77
C GLY A 34 -12.87 9.09 -8.11
N VAL A 35 -12.19 9.51 -9.19
CA VAL A 35 -10.86 8.98 -9.55
C VAL A 35 -9.84 9.34 -8.49
N VAL A 36 -9.78 10.59 -8.04
CA VAL A 36 -8.82 11.02 -7.00
C VAL A 36 -9.03 10.25 -5.69
N LEU A 37 -10.28 10.12 -5.24
CA LEU A 37 -10.62 9.33 -4.04
C LEU A 37 -10.25 7.85 -4.21
N TRP A 38 -10.51 7.28 -5.39
CA TRP A 38 -10.12 5.92 -5.70
C TRP A 38 -8.61 5.73 -5.58
N ARG A 39 -7.79 6.64 -6.12
CA ARG A 39 -6.33 6.55 -6.00
C ARG A 39 -5.89 6.54 -4.53
N ILE A 40 -6.45 7.40 -3.69
CA ILE A 40 -6.12 7.43 -2.25
C ILE A 40 -6.47 6.10 -1.58
N ILE A 41 -7.70 5.60 -1.80
CA ILE A 41 -8.17 4.33 -1.24
C ILE A 41 -7.32 3.16 -1.74
N HIS A 42 -7.06 3.10 -3.03
CA HIS A 42 -6.29 2.05 -3.68
C HIS A 42 -4.86 1.97 -3.12
N ASN A 43 -4.18 3.11 -2.99
CA ASN A 43 -2.85 3.17 -2.37
C ASN A 43 -2.89 2.75 -0.90
N GLN A 44 -3.88 3.20 -0.12
CA GLN A 44 -4.02 2.80 1.27
C GLN A 44 -4.26 1.28 1.42
N ILE A 45 -5.05 0.66 0.56
CA ILE A 45 -5.25 -0.80 0.54
C ILE A 45 -3.91 -1.52 0.32
N TRP A 46 -3.11 -1.05 -0.64
CA TRP A 46 -1.80 -1.62 -0.92
C TRP A 46 -0.82 -1.45 0.24
N ILE A 47 -0.79 -0.29 0.89
CA ILE A 47 0.02 -0.04 2.09
C ILE A 47 -0.36 -1.04 3.19
N SER A 48 -1.66 -1.17 3.48
CA SER A 48 -2.16 -2.08 4.50
C SER A 48 -1.83 -3.55 4.17
N LEU A 49 -1.98 -3.95 2.91
CA LEU A 49 -1.65 -5.29 2.44
C LEU A 49 -0.15 -5.58 2.54
N SER A 50 0.69 -4.65 2.07
CA SER A 50 2.16 -4.75 2.16
C SER A 50 2.61 -4.93 3.60
N ARG A 51 2.17 -4.05 4.51
CA ARG A 51 2.52 -4.11 5.94
C ARG A 51 2.07 -5.40 6.60
N TYR A 52 0.85 -5.86 6.29
CA TYR A 52 0.32 -7.12 6.81
C TYR A 52 1.17 -8.31 6.35
N ARG A 53 1.49 -8.39 5.05
CA ARG A 53 2.31 -9.46 4.47
C ARG A 53 3.73 -9.44 5.01
N THR A 54 4.35 -8.27 5.12
CA THR A 54 5.72 -8.13 5.65
C THR A 54 5.79 -8.46 7.14
N ALA A 55 4.76 -8.11 7.93
CA ALA A 55 4.66 -8.46 9.34
C ALA A 55 4.53 -9.98 9.54
N LYS A 56 3.75 -10.65 8.69
CA LYS A 56 3.61 -12.11 8.68
C LYS A 56 4.90 -12.83 8.21
N GLY A 57 5.63 -12.20 7.29
CA GLY A 57 6.95 -12.63 6.81
C GLY A 57 6.94 -13.58 5.63
N ASN A 58 5.79 -14.13 5.23
CA ASN A 58 5.71 -15.02 4.08
C ASN A 58 5.80 -14.25 2.76
N GLY A 59 6.51 -14.81 1.78
CA GLY A 59 6.75 -14.12 0.52
C GLY A 59 7.71 -12.92 0.62
N ARG A 60 8.23 -12.58 1.81
CA ARG A 60 8.99 -11.34 2.04
C ARG A 60 10.31 -11.34 1.26
N ILE A 61 10.57 -10.24 0.56
CA ILE A 61 11.76 -10.10 -0.30
C ILE A 61 12.95 -9.64 0.53
N LEU A 62 12.89 -8.41 1.06
CA LEU A 62 13.95 -7.84 1.88
C LEU A 62 13.63 -8.02 3.38
N ASP A 63 14.55 -8.65 4.10
CA ASP A 63 14.42 -8.90 5.55
C ASP A 63 15.10 -7.81 6.38
N ARG A 64 14.56 -6.59 6.30
CA ARG A 64 14.98 -5.42 7.09
C ARG A 64 13.77 -4.71 7.68
N GLY A 65 13.98 -4.03 8.80
CA GLY A 65 12.98 -3.14 9.39
C GLY A 65 12.88 -1.81 8.64
N LEU A 66 11.79 -1.09 8.85
CA LEU A 66 11.67 0.30 8.39
C LEU A 66 12.37 1.21 9.41
N GLU A 67 13.35 1.98 8.94
CA GLU A 67 14.04 2.98 9.76
C GLU A 67 13.21 4.25 9.90
N PHE A 68 13.39 4.99 11.00
CA PHE A 68 12.63 6.21 11.29
C PHE A 68 12.78 7.26 10.19
N GLU A 69 14.00 7.45 9.66
CA GLU A 69 14.23 8.41 8.58
C GLU A 69 13.49 8.05 7.30
N GLN A 70 13.27 6.75 7.04
CA GLN A 70 12.47 6.32 5.90
C GLN A 70 10.98 6.63 6.12
N VAL A 71 10.46 6.34 7.30
CA VAL A 71 9.06 6.66 7.65
C VAL A 71 8.77 8.15 7.47
N ASP A 72 9.70 9.01 7.93
CA ASP A 72 9.55 10.46 7.81
C ASP A 72 9.56 10.95 6.36
N ARG A 73 10.43 10.39 5.51
CA ARG A 73 10.48 10.72 4.07
C ARG A 73 9.19 10.34 3.34
N GLU A 74 8.59 9.22 3.70
CA GLU A 74 7.44 8.66 2.99
C GLU A 74 6.09 9.18 3.50
N ASN A 75 6.08 10.07 4.51
CA ASN A 75 4.86 10.54 5.16
C ASN A 75 3.97 11.42 4.24
N ASN A 76 4.53 12.04 3.20
CA ASN A 76 3.81 12.92 2.26
C ASN A 76 3.52 12.25 0.91
N TRP A 77 3.31 10.94 0.90
CA TRP A 77 3.10 10.15 -0.32
C TRP A 77 1.89 10.60 -1.16
N ASP A 78 0.92 11.27 -0.54
CA ASP A 78 -0.29 11.77 -1.20
C ASP A 78 -0.07 13.06 -2.01
N ASP A 79 1.07 13.73 -1.86
CA ASP A 79 1.43 14.93 -2.64
C ASP A 79 1.37 14.66 -4.16
N GLN A 80 1.84 13.49 -4.60
CA GLN A 80 1.80 13.07 -6.00
C GLN A 80 0.36 12.88 -6.51
N ILE A 81 -0.57 12.47 -5.65
CA ILE A 81 -1.99 12.36 -5.98
C ILE A 81 -2.60 13.76 -6.12
N LEU A 82 -2.31 14.66 -5.19
CA LEU A 82 -2.83 16.04 -5.22
C LEU A 82 -2.30 16.83 -6.42
N PHE A 83 -1.02 16.67 -6.73
CA PHE A 83 -0.40 17.29 -7.92
C PHE A 83 -1.07 16.80 -9.21
N ASN A 84 -1.20 15.48 -9.38
CA ASN A 84 -1.86 14.92 -10.57
C ASN A 84 -3.36 15.29 -10.62
N ALA A 85 -4.05 15.40 -9.48
CA ALA A 85 -5.42 15.86 -9.43
C ALA A 85 -5.57 17.29 -9.98
N LEU A 86 -4.66 18.21 -9.62
CA LEU A 86 -4.65 19.56 -10.18
C LEU A 86 -4.45 19.52 -11.71
N LEU A 87 -3.55 18.68 -12.20
CA LEU A 87 -3.33 18.50 -13.64
C LEU A 87 -4.55 17.92 -14.34
N PHE A 88 -5.26 16.98 -13.72
CA PHE A 88 -6.49 16.42 -14.28
C PHE A 88 -7.63 17.43 -14.36
N TYR A 89 -7.85 18.21 -13.28
CA TYR A 89 -8.88 19.23 -13.25
C TYR A 89 -8.59 20.37 -14.24
N THR A 90 -7.34 20.85 -14.28
CA THR A 90 -6.91 21.88 -15.24
C THR A 90 -6.99 21.37 -16.68
N GLY A 91 -6.52 20.14 -16.93
CA GLY A 91 -6.59 19.50 -18.24
C GLY A 91 -8.03 19.34 -18.72
N SER A 92 -8.91 18.79 -17.89
CA SER A 92 -10.34 18.64 -18.20
C SER A 92 -11.00 19.99 -18.53
N ARG A 93 -10.62 21.07 -17.85
CA ARG A 93 -11.24 22.39 -18.06
C ARG A 93 -10.71 23.15 -19.27
N HIS A 94 -9.42 23.03 -19.57
CA HIS A 94 -8.73 23.93 -20.50
C HIS A 94 -8.24 23.24 -21.78
N LEU A 95 -8.03 21.92 -21.80
CA LEU A 95 -7.57 21.22 -23.00
C LEU A 95 -8.76 20.88 -23.91
N PRO A 96 -8.78 21.35 -25.17
CA PRO A 96 -9.84 21.00 -26.11
C PRO A 96 -9.94 19.49 -26.31
N GLY A 97 -11.13 18.93 -26.15
CA GLY A 97 -11.38 17.49 -26.28
C GLY A 97 -11.27 16.69 -24.99
N ALA A 98 -10.90 17.33 -23.88
CA ALA A 98 -10.92 16.74 -22.52
C ALA A 98 -12.22 17.02 -21.74
N GLN A 99 -13.16 17.76 -22.35
CA GLN A 99 -14.49 18.05 -21.80
C GLN A 99 -15.51 17.01 -22.24
N LYS A 100 -16.52 16.77 -21.41
CA LYS A 100 -17.69 15.91 -21.69
C LYS A 100 -17.30 14.55 -22.24
N LEU A 101 -16.33 13.90 -21.59
CA LEU A 101 -15.85 12.60 -22.03
C LEU A 101 -16.98 11.57 -21.94
N PRO A 102 -17.11 10.68 -22.95
CA PRO A 102 -18.02 9.54 -22.85
C PRO A 102 -17.54 8.61 -21.73
N LEU A 103 -18.46 7.85 -21.14
CA LEU A 103 -18.10 6.89 -20.10
C LEU A 103 -17.22 5.76 -20.66
N TRP A 104 -17.53 5.25 -21.85
CA TRP A 104 -16.85 4.12 -22.48
C TRP A 104 -16.52 4.35 -23.96
N ARG A 105 -15.26 4.09 -24.34
CA ARG A 105 -14.81 3.92 -25.74
C ARG A 105 -13.66 2.91 -25.81
N PRO A 106 -13.79 1.80 -26.54
CA PRO A 106 -12.77 0.76 -26.55
C PRO A 106 -11.48 1.16 -27.29
N HIS A 107 -11.59 1.99 -28.34
CA HIS A 107 -10.43 2.43 -29.12
C HIS A 107 -9.38 3.17 -28.29
N GLY A 108 -9.82 3.97 -27.30
CA GLY A 108 -8.91 4.66 -26.39
C GLY A 108 -8.14 3.70 -25.49
N VAL A 109 -8.75 2.59 -25.08
CA VAL A 109 -8.09 1.56 -24.26
C VAL A 109 -6.95 0.91 -25.03
N LEU A 110 -7.22 0.46 -26.27
CA LEU A 110 -6.20 -0.19 -27.10
C LEU A 110 -5.03 0.75 -27.41
N LEU A 111 -5.34 2.01 -27.77
CA LEU A 111 -4.31 3.01 -28.02
C LEU A 111 -3.47 3.26 -26.78
N SER A 112 -4.09 3.36 -25.59
CA SER A 112 -3.35 3.54 -24.34
C SER A 112 -2.41 2.37 -24.03
N ILE A 113 -2.84 1.13 -24.25
CA ILE A 113 -1.99 -0.06 -24.06
C ILE A 113 -0.77 -0.02 -24.97
N VAL A 114 -0.96 0.27 -26.26
CA VAL A 114 0.13 0.32 -27.25
C VAL A 114 1.10 1.45 -26.92
N LEU A 115 0.59 2.64 -26.58
CA LEU A 115 1.42 3.79 -26.23
C LEU A 115 2.17 3.59 -24.91
N HIS A 116 1.56 2.87 -23.96
CA HIS A 116 2.22 2.53 -22.72
C HIS A 116 3.35 1.51 -22.97
N ALA A 117 3.01 0.34 -23.52
CA ALA A 117 3.94 -0.77 -23.73
C ALA A 117 5.13 -0.43 -24.66
N GLY A 118 4.95 0.53 -25.59
CA GLY A 118 6.01 0.99 -26.47
C GLY A 118 6.69 2.28 -25.98
N PRO A 119 6.21 3.46 -26.42
CA PRO A 119 6.84 4.74 -26.13
C PRO A 119 7.09 5.03 -24.64
N VAL A 120 6.12 4.79 -23.77
CA VAL A 120 6.27 5.13 -22.33
C VAL A 120 7.34 4.27 -21.68
N GLU A 121 7.28 2.95 -21.85
CA GLU A 121 8.30 2.03 -21.32
C GLU A 121 9.71 2.35 -21.86
N PHE A 122 9.83 2.63 -23.15
CA PHE A 122 11.11 2.99 -23.78
C PHE A 122 11.70 4.28 -23.21
N LEU A 123 10.89 5.35 -23.16
CA LEU A 123 11.32 6.65 -22.67
C LEU A 123 11.63 6.60 -21.17
N TYR A 124 10.83 5.85 -20.39
CA TYR A 124 11.12 5.60 -18.99
C TYR A 124 12.48 4.94 -18.81
N TYR A 125 12.74 3.82 -19.50
CA TYR A 125 13.96 3.04 -19.34
C TYR A 125 15.21 3.92 -19.49
N TRP A 126 15.27 4.74 -20.55
CA TRP A 126 16.41 5.61 -20.79
C TRP A 126 16.50 6.77 -19.80
N PHE A 127 15.37 7.38 -19.45
CA PHE A 127 15.37 8.45 -18.45
C PHE A 127 15.81 7.93 -17.08
N HIS A 128 15.27 6.80 -16.65
CA HIS A 128 15.61 6.17 -15.39
C HIS A 128 17.09 5.75 -15.36
N ARG A 129 17.59 5.11 -16.43
CA ARG A 129 19.02 4.79 -16.54
C ARG A 129 19.90 6.06 -16.49
N ALA A 130 19.47 7.16 -17.09
CA ALA A 130 20.18 8.44 -17.00
C ALA A 130 20.15 9.02 -15.57
N LEU A 131 19.04 8.88 -14.83
CA LEU A 131 18.95 9.28 -13.43
C LEU A 131 19.97 8.57 -12.54
N HIS A 132 20.41 7.36 -12.91
CA HIS A 132 21.48 6.63 -12.23
C HIS A 132 22.90 7.06 -12.59
N HIS A 133 23.06 8.04 -13.49
CA HIS A 133 24.33 8.72 -13.65
C HIS A 133 24.63 9.59 -12.42
N HIS A 134 25.88 9.55 -11.92
CA HIS A 134 26.29 10.11 -10.63
C HIS A 134 25.74 11.53 -10.32
N TYR A 135 25.71 12.41 -11.32
CA TYR A 135 25.23 13.79 -11.16
C TYR A 135 23.72 13.88 -10.90
N LEU A 136 22.92 13.14 -11.68
CA LEU A 136 21.46 13.12 -11.55
C LEU A 136 21.05 12.29 -10.34
N TYR A 137 21.77 11.21 -10.07
CA TYR A 137 21.51 10.34 -8.92
C TYR A 137 21.59 11.14 -7.63
N SER A 138 22.72 11.82 -7.38
CA SER A 138 22.92 12.52 -6.11
C SER A 138 21.97 13.70 -5.86
N ARG A 139 21.28 14.19 -6.89
CA ARG A 139 20.43 15.40 -6.82
C ARG A 139 18.95 15.12 -6.91
N TYR A 140 18.57 14.09 -7.65
CA TYR A 140 17.18 13.80 -7.97
C TYR A 140 16.81 12.39 -7.50
N HIS A 141 17.60 11.37 -7.85
CA HIS A 141 17.13 10.00 -7.69
C HIS A 141 17.55 9.30 -6.38
N SER A 142 18.59 9.80 -5.71
CA SER A 142 19.07 9.23 -4.44
C SER A 142 18.06 9.36 -3.31
N HIS A 143 17.16 10.36 -3.38
CA HIS A 143 16.09 10.51 -2.40
C HIS A 143 15.11 9.33 -2.47
N HIS A 144 14.70 8.93 -3.68
CA HIS A 144 13.89 7.74 -3.90
C HIS A 144 14.60 6.47 -3.42
N HIS A 145 15.86 6.28 -3.80
CA HIS A 145 16.68 5.11 -3.43
C HIS A 145 17.12 5.05 -1.97
N SER A 146 16.92 6.13 -1.22
CA SER A 146 17.14 6.10 0.23
C SER A 146 16.09 5.24 0.95
N SER A 147 14.98 4.91 0.30
CA SER A 147 13.94 4.00 0.80
C SER A 147 14.19 2.56 0.35
N ILE A 148 15.21 1.94 0.94
CA ILE A 148 15.66 0.58 0.55
C ILE A 148 14.59 -0.48 0.83
N VAL A 149 13.88 -0.37 1.95
CA VAL A 149 12.77 -1.28 2.27
C VAL A 149 11.51 -0.74 1.61
N THR A 150 11.32 -1.04 0.34
CA THR A 150 10.21 -0.49 -0.44
C THR A 150 8.86 -0.76 0.23
N GLN A 151 8.03 0.29 0.31
CA GLN A 151 6.60 0.21 0.57
C GLN A 151 5.85 0.73 -0.68
N PRO A 152 4.57 0.41 -0.90
CA PRO A 152 3.82 0.92 -2.05
C PRO A 152 3.97 2.44 -2.24
N ILE A 153 4.02 3.20 -1.13
CA ILE A 153 4.26 4.64 -1.12
C ILE A 153 5.64 5.07 -1.61
N THR A 154 6.68 4.24 -1.46
CA THR A 154 8.02 4.53 -1.99
C THR A 154 7.98 4.82 -3.49
N SER A 155 7.05 4.21 -4.23
CA SER A 155 6.85 4.43 -5.67
C SER A 155 6.50 5.86 -6.07
N VAL A 156 6.05 6.68 -5.12
CA VAL A 156 5.65 8.06 -5.34
C VAL A 156 6.46 9.06 -4.53
N ILE A 157 7.59 8.63 -3.92
CA ILE A 157 8.52 9.53 -3.23
C ILE A 157 9.67 9.85 -4.16
N HIS A 158 9.56 10.99 -4.84
CA HIS A 158 10.60 11.55 -5.69
C HIS A 158 10.70 13.06 -5.48
N PRO A 159 11.84 13.69 -5.82
CA PRO A 159 11.89 15.15 -5.88
C PRO A 159 10.94 15.70 -6.95
N PHE A 160 10.46 16.93 -6.72
CA PHE A 160 9.46 17.57 -7.56
C PHE A 160 9.78 17.56 -9.07
N ALA A 161 11.04 17.81 -9.45
CA ALA A 161 11.45 17.81 -10.85
C ALA A 161 11.30 16.41 -11.50
N GLU A 162 11.62 15.35 -10.78
CA GLU A 162 11.45 13.98 -11.26
C GLU A 162 9.96 13.62 -11.38
N HIS A 163 9.14 14.06 -10.42
CA HIS A 163 7.68 13.96 -10.53
C HIS A 163 7.11 14.64 -11.77
N MET A 164 7.57 15.84 -12.12
CA MET A 164 7.12 16.53 -13.34
C MET A 164 7.42 15.71 -14.60
N VAL A 165 8.63 15.12 -14.70
CA VAL A 165 9.02 14.32 -15.86
C VAL A 165 8.21 13.04 -15.93
N TYR A 166 8.01 12.33 -14.81
CA TYR A 166 7.17 11.12 -14.79
C TYR A 166 5.70 11.43 -15.09
N SER A 167 5.14 12.53 -14.56
CA SER A 167 3.77 12.95 -14.90
C SER A 167 3.65 13.25 -16.40
N ALA A 168 4.62 13.97 -16.99
CA ALA A 168 4.62 14.23 -18.43
C ALA A 168 4.69 12.94 -19.25
N LEU A 169 5.55 12.01 -18.84
CA LEU A 169 5.70 10.70 -19.47
C LEU A 169 4.39 9.88 -19.41
N PHE A 170 3.79 9.76 -18.22
CA PHE A 170 2.54 9.02 -18.04
C PHE A 170 1.35 9.71 -18.69
N PHE A 171 1.42 11.01 -18.99
CA PHE A 171 0.39 11.71 -19.75
C PHE A 171 0.43 11.43 -21.25
N ILE A 172 1.48 10.81 -21.80
CA ILE A 172 1.57 10.51 -23.24
C ILE A 172 0.32 9.75 -23.74
N PRO A 173 -0.11 8.62 -23.14
CA PRO A 173 -1.32 7.94 -23.62
C PRO A 173 -2.62 8.75 -23.45
N ILE A 174 -2.71 9.53 -22.37
CA ILE A 174 -3.89 10.38 -22.08
C ILE A 174 -4.00 11.50 -23.12
N LEU A 175 -2.92 12.22 -23.38
CA LEU A 175 -2.88 13.31 -24.36
C LEU A 175 -3.12 12.78 -25.77
N ALA A 176 -2.50 11.66 -26.15
CA ALA A 176 -2.71 11.05 -27.45
C ALA A 176 -4.18 10.67 -27.66
N THR A 177 -4.82 10.05 -26.67
CA THR A 177 -6.24 9.67 -26.77
C THR A 177 -7.20 10.87 -26.77
N ILE A 178 -6.82 12.00 -26.15
CA ILE A 178 -7.53 13.29 -26.30
C ILE A 178 -7.42 13.80 -27.73
N LEU A 179 -6.19 13.85 -28.28
CA LEU A 179 -5.92 14.36 -29.62
C LEU A 179 -6.62 13.54 -30.72
N THR A 180 -6.66 12.22 -30.58
CA THR A 180 -7.38 11.31 -31.49
C THR A 180 -8.88 11.23 -31.19
N ARG A 181 -9.37 11.91 -30.15
CA ARG A 181 -10.76 11.87 -29.67
C ARG A 181 -11.25 10.47 -29.31
N THR A 182 -10.36 9.57 -28.92
CA THR A 182 -10.70 8.20 -28.52
C THR A 182 -10.81 8.02 -27.01
N ILE A 183 -10.42 9.00 -26.21
CA ILE A 183 -10.48 8.94 -24.75
C ILE A 183 -11.93 8.76 -24.24
N SER A 184 -12.05 8.01 -23.16
CA SER A 184 -13.27 7.88 -22.34
C SER A 184 -12.92 7.91 -20.86
N MET A 185 -13.91 8.18 -20.01
CA MET A 185 -13.73 8.19 -18.56
C MET A 185 -13.18 6.86 -18.04
N ALA A 186 -13.71 5.73 -18.53
CA ALA A 186 -13.20 4.41 -18.18
C ALA A 186 -11.75 4.18 -18.63
N SER A 187 -11.37 4.59 -19.85
CA SER A 187 -9.99 4.43 -20.33
C SER A 187 -9.00 5.28 -19.51
N PHE A 188 -9.39 6.49 -19.11
CA PHE A 188 -8.60 7.38 -18.28
C PHE A 188 -8.44 6.80 -16.86
N ALA A 189 -9.54 6.48 -16.19
CA ALA A 189 -9.52 5.93 -14.83
C ALA A 189 -8.81 4.58 -14.77
N GLY A 190 -9.05 3.70 -15.77
CA GLY A 190 -8.39 2.40 -15.88
C GLY A 190 -6.88 2.52 -16.09
N TYR A 191 -6.43 3.43 -16.95
CA TYR A 191 -5.01 3.66 -17.17
C TYR A 191 -4.31 4.22 -15.91
N VAL A 192 -4.90 5.22 -15.25
CA VAL A 192 -4.37 5.75 -13.98
C VAL A 192 -4.32 4.67 -12.90
N THR A 193 -5.37 3.83 -12.81
CA THR A 193 -5.40 2.70 -11.87
C THR A 193 -4.31 1.68 -12.19
N TYR A 194 -4.06 1.39 -13.46
CA TYR A 194 -2.98 0.49 -13.88
C TYR A 194 -1.60 1.00 -13.47
N ILE A 195 -1.32 2.30 -13.66
CA ILE A 195 -0.06 2.91 -13.20
C ILE A 195 0.10 2.77 -11.69
N ASP A 196 -0.93 3.12 -10.91
CA ASP A 196 -0.88 3.01 -9.45
C ASP A 196 -0.73 1.54 -9.01
N PHE A 197 -1.43 0.60 -9.66
CA PHE A 197 -1.36 -0.83 -9.37
C PHE A 197 0.03 -1.38 -9.59
N MET A 198 0.60 -1.15 -10.77
CA MET A 198 1.91 -1.70 -11.10
C MET A 198 2.99 -1.12 -10.19
N ASN A 199 2.97 0.19 -9.92
CA ASN A 199 3.89 0.83 -8.99
C ASN A 199 3.79 0.27 -7.57
N ASN A 200 2.56 0.14 -7.04
CA ASN A 200 2.33 -0.40 -5.70
C ASN A 200 2.77 -1.85 -5.57
N MET A 201 2.47 -2.67 -6.59
CA MET A 201 2.92 -4.05 -6.67
C MET A 201 4.45 -4.14 -6.69
N GLY A 202 5.14 -3.32 -7.48
CA GLY A 202 6.60 -3.31 -7.55
C GLY A 202 7.30 -2.96 -6.23
N HIS A 203 6.64 -2.19 -5.37
CA HIS A 203 7.23 -1.64 -4.15
C HIS A 203 6.65 -2.27 -2.88
N CYS A 204 5.92 -3.40 -2.96
CA CYS A 204 5.23 -3.95 -1.80
C CYS A 204 6.10 -4.80 -0.85
N ASN A 205 7.35 -5.11 -1.21
CA ASN A 205 8.31 -5.92 -0.44
C ASN A 205 7.82 -7.35 -0.06
N PHE A 206 6.87 -7.88 -0.81
CA PHE A 206 6.55 -9.31 -0.78
C PHE A 206 6.28 -9.80 -2.21
N GLU A 207 6.67 -11.02 -2.49
CA GLU A 207 6.38 -11.67 -3.75
C GLU A 207 4.97 -12.26 -3.72
N LEU A 208 4.18 -11.92 -4.75
CA LEU A 208 2.78 -12.36 -4.90
C LEU A 208 2.48 -12.93 -6.27
N ILE A 209 3.40 -12.81 -7.23
CA ILE A 209 3.22 -13.30 -8.59
C ILE A 209 3.58 -14.78 -8.60
N PRO A 210 2.61 -15.69 -8.76
CA PRO A 210 2.89 -17.11 -8.72
C PRO A 210 3.64 -17.58 -9.97
N ASN A 211 4.54 -18.56 -9.80
CA ASN A 211 5.40 -19.07 -10.88
C ASN A 211 4.62 -19.75 -12.03
N TRP A 212 3.40 -20.23 -11.78
CA TRP A 212 2.58 -20.87 -12.81
C TRP A 212 2.21 -19.90 -13.93
N LEU A 213 2.13 -18.59 -13.67
CA LEU A 213 1.87 -17.59 -14.71
C LEU A 213 3.01 -17.57 -15.74
N PHE A 214 4.25 -17.57 -15.28
CA PHE A 214 5.43 -17.63 -16.15
C PHE A 214 5.65 -19.01 -16.77
N SER A 215 5.14 -20.07 -16.14
CA SER A 215 5.16 -21.42 -16.73
C SER A 215 4.12 -21.56 -17.84
N LEU A 216 2.93 -20.98 -17.67
CA LEU A 216 1.83 -21.02 -18.64
C LEU A 216 2.11 -20.13 -19.86
N PHE A 217 2.69 -18.95 -19.64
CA PHE A 217 3.08 -18.03 -20.70
C PHE A 217 4.48 -17.45 -20.44
N PRO A 218 5.55 -18.19 -20.81
CA PRO A 218 6.94 -17.76 -20.58
C PRO A 218 7.30 -16.36 -21.08
N PRO A 219 6.76 -15.85 -22.21
CA PRO A 219 7.03 -14.49 -22.64
C PRO A 219 6.55 -13.40 -21.66
N LEU A 220 5.63 -13.71 -20.73
CA LEU A 220 5.09 -12.75 -19.77
C LEU A 220 6.19 -12.05 -18.96
N LYS A 221 7.29 -12.74 -18.65
CA LYS A 221 8.40 -12.19 -17.85
C LYS A 221 9.07 -10.95 -18.47
N TYR A 222 8.92 -10.75 -19.78
CA TYR A 222 9.44 -9.57 -20.48
C TYR A 222 8.45 -8.40 -20.45
N PHE A 223 7.16 -8.68 -20.27
CA PHE A 223 6.05 -7.72 -20.36
C PHE A 223 5.46 -7.35 -19.00
N MET A 224 5.94 -7.97 -17.92
CA MET A 224 5.49 -7.69 -16.56
C MET A 224 6.60 -8.07 -15.58
N TYR A 225 7.08 -7.08 -14.85
CA TYR A 225 8.01 -7.28 -13.75
C TYR A 225 7.32 -7.83 -12.49
N THR A 226 8.12 -8.38 -11.58
CA THR A 226 7.68 -8.84 -10.26
C THR A 226 8.12 -7.86 -9.17
N PRO A 227 7.46 -7.89 -7.98
CA PRO A 227 7.95 -7.16 -6.81
C PRO A 227 9.42 -7.46 -6.48
N SER A 228 9.84 -8.73 -6.60
CA SER A 228 11.25 -9.13 -6.37
C SER A 228 12.22 -8.50 -7.37
N TYR A 229 11.85 -8.42 -8.64
CA TYR A 229 12.64 -7.76 -9.69
C TYR A 229 12.94 -6.30 -9.36
N HIS A 230 11.94 -5.54 -8.92
CA HIS A 230 12.10 -4.12 -8.63
C HIS A 230 12.68 -3.84 -7.26
N SER A 231 12.39 -4.68 -6.26
CA SER A 231 13.07 -4.59 -4.97
C SER A 231 14.59 -4.78 -5.12
N LEU A 232 15.03 -5.61 -6.07
CA LEU A 232 16.44 -5.77 -6.38
C LEU A 232 17.06 -4.48 -6.97
N HIS A 233 16.32 -3.72 -7.77
CA HIS A 233 16.74 -2.40 -8.24
C HIS A 233 17.07 -1.45 -7.08
N HIS A 234 16.21 -1.41 -6.05
CA HIS A 234 16.39 -0.61 -4.83
C HIS A 234 17.55 -1.06 -3.92
N THR A 235 18.17 -2.19 -4.20
CA THR A 235 19.31 -2.70 -3.40
C THR A 235 20.62 -2.74 -4.17
N GLN A 236 20.59 -2.94 -5.49
CA GLN A 236 21.78 -2.99 -6.35
C GLN A 236 22.03 -1.67 -7.10
N PHE A 237 21.00 -0.84 -7.27
CA PHE A 237 20.98 0.49 -7.90
C PHE A 237 21.39 0.55 -9.39
N ARG A 238 22.16 -0.42 -9.91
CA ARG A 238 22.74 -0.37 -11.25
C ARG A 238 22.21 -1.43 -12.22
N THR A 239 21.09 -2.03 -11.88
CA THR A 239 20.43 -3.10 -12.64
C THR A 239 18.93 -2.88 -12.60
N ASN A 240 18.19 -3.53 -13.50
CA ASN A 240 16.72 -3.55 -13.52
C ASN A 240 16.10 -2.14 -13.64
N TYR A 241 16.38 -1.42 -14.73
CA TYR A 241 15.93 -0.04 -14.96
C TYR A 241 14.53 0.10 -15.59
N SER A 242 13.93 -0.98 -16.09
CA SER A 242 12.63 -0.96 -16.75
C SER A 242 11.53 -0.52 -15.79
N LEU A 243 10.48 0.13 -16.33
CA LEU A 243 9.33 0.57 -15.56
C LEU A 243 8.48 -0.64 -15.14
N PHE A 244 7.69 -1.19 -16.06
CA PHE A 244 6.84 -2.35 -15.79
C PHE A 244 7.16 -3.54 -16.70
N MET A 245 7.82 -3.30 -17.84
CA MET A 245 8.19 -4.33 -18.80
C MET A 245 9.71 -4.56 -18.82
N PRO A 246 10.22 -5.64 -18.20
CA PRO A 246 11.66 -5.93 -18.15
C PRO A 246 12.36 -6.09 -19.50
N ILE A 247 11.63 -6.13 -20.62
CA ILE A 247 12.15 -6.33 -21.97
C ILE A 247 13.41 -5.49 -22.28
N TYR A 248 13.47 -4.24 -21.85
CA TYR A 248 14.62 -3.38 -22.12
C TYR A 248 15.86 -3.75 -21.30
N ASP A 249 15.70 -4.24 -20.08
CA ASP A 249 16.83 -4.77 -19.30
C ASP A 249 17.39 -6.06 -19.90
N TYR A 250 16.55 -6.87 -20.55
CA TYR A 250 17.02 -8.02 -21.32
C TYR A 250 17.73 -7.60 -22.62
N ILE A 251 17.19 -6.63 -23.36
CA ILE A 251 17.79 -6.14 -24.62
C ILE A 251 19.16 -5.49 -24.38
N TYR A 252 19.29 -4.69 -23.32
CA TYR A 252 20.49 -3.91 -23.03
C TYR A 252 21.39 -4.55 -21.96
N GLU A 253 21.10 -5.79 -21.57
CA GLU A 253 21.90 -6.57 -20.60
C GLU A 253 22.08 -5.86 -19.24
N THR A 254 21.04 -5.17 -18.77
CA THR A 254 21.02 -4.50 -17.46
C THR A 254 20.20 -5.25 -16.41
N MET A 255 19.73 -6.46 -16.72
CA MET A 255 19.02 -7.32 -15.77
C MET A 255 19.99 -7.93 -14.74
N ASP A 256 19.63 -7.89 -13.46
CA ASP A 256 20.45 -8.45 -12.38
C ASP A 256 20.45 -9.98 -12.39
N LYS A 257 21.64 -10.59 -12.36
CA LYS A 257 21.82 -12.05 -12.43
C LYS A 257 21.12 -12.82 -11.30
N SER A 258 20.81 -12.17 -10.18
CA SER A 258 20.13 -12.78 -9.04
C SER A 258 18.60 -12.69 -9.09
N SER A 259 18.01 -12.02 -10.10
CA SER A 259 16.57 -11.78 -10.20
C SER A 259 15.73 -13.07 -10.08
N ASP A 260 16.07 -14.10 -10.87
CA ASP A 260 15.34 -15.38 -10.85
C ASP A 260 15.48 -16.12 -9.51
N ALA A 261 16.69 -16.10 -8.93
CA ALA A 261 16.97 -16.73 -7.65
C ALA A 261 16.24 -16.04 -6.49
N LEU A 262 16.19 -14.71 -6.50
CA LEU A 262 15.47 -13.91 -5.50
C LEU A 262 13.95 -14.16 -5.60
N TYR A 263 13.40 -14.18 -6.82
CA TYR A 263 12.00 -14.48 -7.06
C TYR A 263 11.60 -15.84 -6.49
N GLU A 264 12.34 -16.91 -6.84
CA GLU A 264 12.08 -18.27 -6.35
C GLU A 264 12.24 -18.39 -4.83
N THR A 265 13.24 -17.72 -4.26
CA THR A 265 13.48 -17.73 -2.81
C THR A 265 12.38 -16.99 -2.07
N ALA A 266 11.95 -15.83 -2.56
CA ALA A 266 10.87 -15.06 -1.97
C ALA A 266 9.56 -15.85 -2.01
N LEU A 267 9.20 -16.47 -3.13
CA LEU A 267 7.99 -17.29 -3.25
C LEU A 267 7.93 -18.45 -2.25
N LYS A 268 9.07 -19.10 -1.99
CA LYS A 268 9.17 -20.26 -1.08
C LYS A 268 9.30 -19.83 0.39
N ARG A 269 9.40 -18.53 0.67
CA ARG A 269 9.58 -18.03 2.02
C ARG A 269 8.31 -18.22 2.85
N GLU A 270 8.42 -19.08 3.86
CA GLU A 270 7.35 -19.37 4.81
C GLU A 270 7.14 -18.23 5.81
N GLU A 271 6.07 -18.34 6.59
CA GLU A 271 5.77 -17.39 7.67
C GLU A 271 6.89 -17.36 8.70
N GLU A 272 7.14 -16.17 9.26
CA GLU A 272 8.17 -16.02 10.28
C GLU A 272 7.66 -16.46 11.65
N THR A 273 8.43 -17.33 12.31
CA THR A 273 8.25 -17.65 13.72
C THR A 273 8.87 -16.56 14.60
N PRO A 274 8.07 -15.90 15.48
CA PRO A 274 8.61 -14.95 16.45
C PRO A 274 9.19 -15.67 17.69
N ASP A 275 10.20 -15.07 18.31
CA ASP A 275 10.69 -15.50 19.63
C ASP A 275 9.74 -15.04 20.74
N VAL A 276 9.21 -13.82 20.60
CA VAL A 276 8.30 -13.17 21.53
C VAL A 276 7.02 -12.79 20.81
N LEU A 277 5.88 -13.21 21.35
CA LEU A 277 4.57 -12.84 20.85
C LEU A 277 3.83 -11.98 21.88
N HIS A 278 3.41 -10.78 21.49
CA HIS A 278 2.48 -9.96 22.24
C HIS A 278 1.05 -10.12 21.69
N LEU A 279 0.17 -10.76 22.44
CA LEU A 279 -1.23 -10.96 22.08
C LEU A 279 -2.11 -9.90 22.73
N THR A 280 -2.63 -8.97 21.95
CA THR A 280 -3.46 -7.84 22.41
C THR A 280 -4.84 -7.87 21.74
N HIS A 281 -5.66 -6.86 21.99
CA HIS A 281 -6.96 -6.66 21.36
C HIS A 281 -7.24 -5.18 21.14
N LEU A 282 -8.33 -4.88 20.42
CA LEU A 282 -8.74 -3.50 20.15
C LEU A 282 -9.33 -2.87 21.41
N THR A 283 -9.11 -1.58 21.63
CA THR A 283 -9.62 -0.89 22.83
C THR A 283 -10.96 -0.23 22.54
N THR A 284 -10.97 0.78 21.69
CA THR A 284 -12.14 1.53 21.21
C THR A 284 -12.39 1.25 19.72
N PRO A 285 -13.59 1.50 19.18
CA PRO A 285 -13.87 1.39 17.74
C PRO A 285 -12.82 2.11 16.88
N GLU A 286 -12.35 3.28 17.32
CA GLU A 286 -11.37 4.10 16.62
C GLU A 286 -9.92 3.59 16.74
N SER A 287 -9.64 2.65 17.65
CA SER A 287 -8.29 2.09 17.83
C SER A 287 -7.76 1.37 16.58
N ILE A 288 -8.64 0.94 15.67
CA ILE A 288 -8.28 0.36 14.37
C ILE A 288 -7.38 1.28 13.54
N TYR A 289 -7.55 2.59 13.67
CA TYR A 289 -6.82 3.58 12.88
C TYR A 289 -5.39 3.76 13.36
N HIS A 290 -5.12 3.33 14.60
CA HIS A 290 -3.80 3.34 15.22
C HIS A 290 -3.05 2.02 15.06
N LEU A 291 -3.65 1.01 14.40
CA LEU A 291 -2.91 -0.18 14.01
C LEU A 291 -1.84 0.21 12.98
N PRO A 292 -0.61 -0.34 13.05
CA PRO A 292 0.43 -0.08 12.06
C PRO A 292 0.02 -0.44 10.62
N LEU A 293 -0.93 -1.36 10.46
CA LEU A 293 -1.52 -1.73 9.17
C LEU A 293 -2.38 -0.62 8.55
N GLY A 294 -2.92 0.29 9.36
CA GLY A 294 -3.83 1.36 8.94
C GLY A 294 -3.07 2.61 8.49
N PHE A 295 -3.36 3.73 9.14
CA PHE A 295 -2.76 5.02 8.80
C PHE A 295 -1.48 5.23 9.60
N ALA A 296 -0.33 5.25 8.92
CA ALA A 296 0.98 5.43 9.55
C ALA A 296 1.02 6.67 10.47
N SER A 297 0.44 7.78 10.01
CA SER A 297 0.40 9.06 10.73
C SER A 297 -0.47 9.02 12.00
N LEU A 298 -1.49 8.16 12.05
CA LEU A 298 -2.28 7.97 13.26
C LEU A 298 -1.62 6.96 14.19
N ALA A 299 -1.06 5.88 13.65
CA ALA A 299 -0.32 4.87 14.42
C ALA A 299 0.91 5.46 15.14
N SER A 300 1.53 6.51 14.60
CA SER A 300 2.67 7.20 15.21
C SER A 300 2.27 8.20 16.32
N LEU A 301 0.98 8.46 16.53
CA LEU A 301 0.49 9.43 17.50
C LEU A 301 -0.28 8.76 18.64
N PRO A 302 -0.24 9.32 19.86
CA PRO A 302 -1.08 8.84 20.95
C PRO A 302 -2.55 8.84 20.56
N HIS A 303 -3.28 7.82 21.01
CA HIS A 303 -4.71 7.72 20.78
C HIS A 303 -5.43 8.92 21.41
N THR A 304 -5.96 9.80 20.56
CA THR A 304 -6.68 11.01 20.98
C THR A 304 -7.93 11.15 20.14
N SER A 305 -9.03 11.59 20.75
CA SER A 305 -10.27 11.86 20.02
C SER A 305 -10.05 13.06 19.10
N LYS A 306 -10.19 12.84 17.79
CA LYS A 306 -10.11 13.87 16.77
C LYS A 306 -11.47 14.00 16.10
N TRP A 307 -11.92 15.24 15.88
CA TRP A 307 -13.22 15.52 15.28
C TRP A 307 -13.40 14.88 13.89
N TYR A 308 -12.35 14.79 13.09
CA TYR A 308 -12.44 14.24 11.73
C TYR A 308 -12.57 12.72 11.69
N LEU A 309 -12.18 12.00 12.76
CA LEU A 309 -12.39 10.55 12.83
C LEU A 309 -13.89 10.20 12.88
N TRP A 310 -14.74 11.13 13.31
CA TRP A 310 -16.19 10.98 13.21
C TRP A 310 -16.66 10.86 11.76
N LEU A 311 -15.99 11.49 10.79
CA LEU A 311 -16.32 11.33 9.37
C LEU A 311 -15.99 9.93 8.86
N MET A 312 -15.08 9.23 9.53
CA MET A 312 -14.69 7.85 9.21
C MET A 312 -15.61 6.81 9.86
N TRP A 313 -16.73 7.21 10.48
CA TRP A 313 -17.69 6.29 11.09
C TRP A 313 -18.14 5.13 10.18
N PRO A 314 -18.30 5.29 8.83
CA PRO A 314 -18.66 4.16 8.00
C PRO A 314 -17.55 3.10 7.98
N VAL A 315 -16.28 3.53 7.93
CA VAL A 315 -15.12 2.63 7.98
C VAL A 315 -15.04 1.96 9.35
N THR A 316 -15.28 2.70 10.43
CA THR A 316 -15.35 2.14 11.79
C THR A 316 -16.44 1.08 11.88
N LEU A 317 -17.66 1.36 11.41
CA LEU A 317 -18.77 0.42 11.42
C LEU A 317 -18.45 -0.85 10.61
N TRP A 318 -17.91 -0.70 9.41
CA TRP A 318 -17.48 -1.82 8.58
C TRP A 318 -16.40 -2.65 9.26
N SER A 319 -15.43 -2.01 9.93
CA SER A 319 -14.41 -2.73 10.69
C SER A 319 -15.00 -3.49 11.87
N MET A 320 -16.02 -2.94 12.56
CA MET A 320 -16.69 -3.62 13.65
C MET A 320 -17.48 -4.83 13.16
N ILE A 321 -18.15 -4.71 12.01
CA ILE A 321 -18.83 -5.84 11.36
C ILE A 321 -17.81 -6.90 10.95
N LEU A 322 -16.71 -6.49 10.33
CA LEU A 322 -15.64 -7.39 9.90
C LEU A 322 -15.03 -8.12 11.08
N THR A 323 -14.65 -7.42 12.15
CA THR A 323 -14.08 -8.02 13.37
C THR A 323 -15.08 -8.90 14.11
N TRP A 324 -16.38 -8.63 13.99
CA TRP A 324 -17.41 -9.51 14.53
C TRP A 324 -17.55 -10.83 13.75
N ILE A 325 -17.41 -10.78 12.42
CA ILE A 325 -17.47 -11.95 11.52
C ILE A 325 -16.14 -12.72 11.52
N TYR A 326 -15.00 -12.02 11.51
CA TYR A 326 -13.66 -12.60 11.53
C TYR A 326 -13.32 -13.05 12.96
N GLY A 327 -13.55 -14.33 13.24
CA GLY A 327 -13.10 -14.99 14.47
C GLY A 327 -11.67 -15.53 14.35
N ARG A 328 -10.69 -14.71 13.95
CA ARG A 328 -9.28 -15.15 13.90
C ARG A 328 -8.34 -14.04 14.31
N THR A 329 -7.28 -14.39 15.03
CA THR A 329 -6.18 -13.46 15.33
C THR A 329 -5.41 -13.12 14.06
N PHE A 330 -4.83 -11.92 14.03
CA PHE A 330 -4.03 -11.47 12.90
C PHE A 330 -2.79 -10.71 13.37
N VAL A 331 -1.70 -10.83 12.62
CA VAL A 331 -0.44 -10.14 12.87
C VAL A 331 -0.57 -8.70 12.42
N VAL A 332 -0.25 -7.75 13.29
CA VAL A 332 -0.29 -6.31 12.97
C VAL A 332 1.08 -5.66 12.87
N GLU A 333 2.07 -6.27 13.51
CA GLU A 333 3.39 -5.69 13.61
C GLU A 333 4.44 -6.78 13.81
N ARG A 334 5.63 -6.51 13.27
CA ARG A 334 6.85 -7.24 13.52
C ARG A 334 7.94 -6.24 13.87
N GLN A 335 8.67 -6.51 14.94
CA GLN A 335 9.88 -5.80 15.31
C GLN A 335 11.04 -6.79 15.46
N ARG A 336 12.25 -6.29 15.24
CA ARG A 336 13.48 -7.07 15.45
C ARG A 336 14.42 -6.27 16.32
N PHE A 337 14.77 -6.83 17.47
CA PHE A 337 15.77 -6.28 18.39
C PHE A 337 16.94 -7.24 18.43
N ASP A 338 18.00 -6.91 17.67
CA ASP A 338 19.15 -7.80 17.43
C ASP A 338 18.73 -9.20 16.94
N ASN A 339 18.82 -10.19 17.83
CA ASN A 339 18.49 -11.58 17.58
C ASN A 339 17.06 -11.95 18.00
N LEU A 340 16.33 -11.04 18.66
CA LEU A 340 14.96 -11.27 19.13
C LEU A 340 13.95 -10.81 18.07
N ARG A 341 13.09 -11.74 17.66
CA ARG A 341 11.96 -11.46 16.77
C ARG A 341 10.71 -11.30 17.60
N VAL A 342 10.11 -10.12 17.53
CA VAL A 342 8.87 -9.79 18.24
C VAL A 342 7.75 -9.65 17.22
N GLN A 343 6.62 -10.28 17.48
CA GLN A 343 5.38 -10.03 16.74
C GLN A 343 4.27 -9.59 17.69
N THR A 344 3.39 -8.73 17.18
CA THR A 344 2.14 -8.37 17.86
C THR A 344 0.98 -8.97 17.09
N TRP A 345 0.18 -9.78 17.77
CA TRP A 345 -1.08 -10.30 17.24
C TRP A 345 -2.25 -9.61 17.92
N VAL A 346 -3.30 -9.35 17.14
CA VAL A 346 -4.52 -8.71 17.61
C VAL A 346 -5.66 -9.70 17.53
N ILE A 347 -6.38 -9.83 18.63
CA ILE A 347 -7.72 -10.43 18.66
C ILE A 347 -8.69 -9.35 18.14
N PRO A 348 -9.52 -9.65 17.12
CA PRO A 348 -10.46 -8.70 16.53
C PRO A 348 -11.68 -8.47 17.46
N LYS A 349 -11.42 -8.02 18.70
CA LYS A 349 -12.41 -7.76 19.73
C LYS A 349 -12.09 -6.45 20.45
N TYR A 350 -13.11 -5.65 20.71
CA TYR A 350 -13.02 -4.37 21.41
C TYR A 350 -13.23 -4.54 22.92
N ASN A 351 -12.75 -3.60 23.74
CA ASN A 351 -12.96 -3.60 25.20
C ASN A 351 -14.43 -3.88 25.58
N LEU A 352 -15.37 -3.24 24.88
CA LEU A 352 -16.81 -3.41 25.13
C LEU A 352 -17.25 -4.88 25.07
N GLN A 353 -16.68 -5.67 24.15
CA GLN A 353 -17.03 -7.07 23.97
C GLN A 353 -16.50 -7.96 25.10
N TYR A 354 -15.39 -7.62 25.74
CA TYR A 354 -14.87 -8.35 26.91
C TYR A 354 -15.75 -8.18 28.15
N TYR A 355 -16.57 -7.12 28.21
CA TYR A 355 -17.54 -6.94 29.30
C TYR A 355 -18.88 -7.65 29.03
N LEU A 356 -19.09 -8.18 27.83
CA LEU A 356 -20.31 -8.91 27.47
C LEU A 356 -20.15 -10.40 27.79
N GLN A 357 -20.82 -10.86 28.85
CA GLN A 357 -20.68 -12.26 29.34
C GLN A 357 -20.91 -13.33 28.26
N TRP A 358 -21.85 -13.10 27.33
CA TRP A 358 -22.15 -14.03 26.24
C TRP A 358 -21.06 -14.12 25.16
N GLN A 359 -20.09 -13.19 25.14
CA GLN A 359 -18.92 -13.24 24.27
C GLN A 359 -17.73 -13.96 24.90
N ASN A 360 -17.75 -14.25 26.21
CA ASN A 360 -16.60 -14.79 26.94
C ASN A 360 -16.07 -16.09 26.32
N GLU A 361 -16.95 -17.03 26.00
CA GLU A 361 -16.56 -18.31 25.39
C GLU A 361 -15.88 -18.12 24.03
N ALA A 362 -16.43 -17.26 23.18
CA ALA A 362 -15.86 -16.95 21.88
C ALA A 362 -14.49 -16.24 21.99
N ILE A 363 -14.34 -15.32 22.95
CA ILE A 363 -13.06 -14.63 23.19
C ILE A 363 -12.01 -15.60 23.74
N ASN A 364 -12.38 -16.45 24.69
CA ASN A 364 -11.48 -17.45 25.26
C ASN A 364 -11.00 -18.44 24.21
N SER A 365 -11.90 -18.91 23.35
CA SER A 365 -11.54 -19.78 22.24
C SER A 365 -10.50 -19.12 21.32
N LEU A 366 -10.60 -17.82 21.03
CA LEU A 366 -9.59 -17.09 20.24
C LEU A 366 -8.25 -16.96 20.96
N ILE A 367 -8.26 -16.75 22.27
CA ILE A 367 -7.03 -16.67 23.08
C ILE A 367 -6.35 -18.05 23.11
N GLU A 368 -7.11 -19.11 23.35
CA GLU A 368 -6.63 -20.49 23.37
C GLU A 368 -6.05 -20.91 22.02
N GLU A 369 -6.76 -20.64 20.91
CA GLU A 369 -6.27 -20.89 19.56
C GLU A 369 -4.95 -20.15 19.29
N ALA A 370 -4.83 -18.89 19.72
CA ALA A 370 -3.61 -18.12 19.56
C ALA A 370 -2.44 -18.68 20.39
N ILE A 371 -2.70 -19.15 21.61
CA ILE A 371 -1.71 -19.82 22.47
C ILE A 371 -1.22 -21.11 21.80
N ILE A 372 -2.15 -21.97 21.37
CA ILE A 372 -1.84 -23.24 20.69
C ILE A 372 -1.05 -22.99 19.41
N GLN A 373 -1.45 -21.98 18.63
CA GLN A 373 -0.73 -21.60 17.41
C GLN A 373 0.69 -21.10 17.72
N ALA A 374 0.87 -20.30 18.77
CA ALA A 374 2.18 -19.81 19.19
C ALA A 374 3.08 -20.96 19.66
N GLU A 375 2.55 -21.89 20.45
CA GLU A 375 3.27 -23.07 20.91
C GLU A 375 3.67 -23.96 19.73
N GLY A 376 2.73 -24.24 18.81
CA GLY A 376 3.00 -25.01 17.59
C GLY A 376 4.03 -24.36 16.67
N LYS A 377 4.16 -23.02 16.69
CA LYS A 377 5.21 -22.29 15.98
C LYS A 377 6.56 -22.28 16.72
N GLY A 378 6.61 -22.68 17.99
CA GLY A 378 7.83 -22.65 18.81
C GLY A 378 8.16 -21.28 19.40
N VAL A 379 7.14 -20.44 19.66
CA VAL A 379 7.31 -19.15 20.34
C VAL A 379 7.84 -19.36 21.76
N LYS A 380 8.86 -18.59 22.16
CA LYS A 380 9.55 -18.75 23.46
C LYS A 380 8.88 -17.98 24.59
N VAL A 381 8.29 -16.83 24.28
CA VAL A 381 7.62 -15.96 25.25
C VAL A 381 6.30 -15.48 24.66
N LEU A 382 5.20 -15.74 25.37
CA LEU A 382 3.89 -15.19 25.05
C LEU A 382 3.49 -14.18 26.13
N CYS A 383 3.24 -12.94 25.71
CA CYS A 383 2.72 -11.88 26.56
C CYS A 383 1.25 -11.64 26.22
N LEU A 384 0.36 -11.90 27.18
CA LEU A 384 -1.04 -11.50 27.08
C LEU A 384 -1.16 -10.02 27.43
N GLY A 385 -1.69 -9.19 26.53
CA GLY A 385 -1.90 -7.76 26.72
C GLY A 385 -3.35 -7.43 27.09
N LEU A 386 -3.55 -6.29 27.76
CA LEU A 386 -4.87 -5.75 28.11
C LEU A 386 -5.75 -6.78 28.86
N LEU A 387 -7.02 -6.91 28.47
CA LEU A 387 -8.01 -7.76 29.15
C LEU A 387 -7.80 -9.26 28.86
N ASN A 388 -6.84 -9.63 28.00
CA ASN A 388 -6.46 -11.03 27.80
C ASN A 388 -5.82 -11.66 29.06
N GLN A 389 -5.37 -10.83 30.02
CA GLN A 389 -4.76 -11.29 31.27
C GLN A 389 -5.79 -11.63 32.37
N ALA A 390 -7.05 -11.22 32.23
CA ALA A 390 -8.00 -11.25 33.33
C ALA A 390 -8.28 -12.70 33.79
N SER A 391 -7.98 -12.98 35.06
CA SER A 391 -8.07 -14.30 35.71
C SER A 391 -9.49 -14.86 35.83
N LEU A 392 -10.52 -14.11 35.46
CA LEU A 392 -11.92 -14.57 35.42
C LEU A 392 -12.21 -15.53 34.25
N LEU A 393 -11.22 -15.83 33.41
CA LEU A 393 -11.40 -16.58 32.16
C LEU A 393 -10.55 -17.87 32.06
N PHE A 394 -9.66 -18.17 33.01
CA PHE A 394 -8.77 -19.33 32.92
C PHE A 394 -9.04 -20.37 34.01
N LEU A 395 -9.40 -21.58 33.58
CA LEU A 395 -9.60 -22.75 34.45
C LEU A 395 -8.68 -23.90 34.03
N PHE A 396 -7.42 -23.67 33.64
CA PHE A 396 -6.53 -24.79 33.25
C PHE A 396 -5.03 -24.61 33.61
N PRO A 397 -4.31 -25.73 33.84
CA PRO A 397 -2.90 -25.73 34.22
C PRO A 397 -2.00 -25.85 32.98
N PHE A 398 -1.29 -24.79 32.61
CA PHE A 398 -0.21 -24.87 31.62
C PHE A 398 1.14 -24.51 32.25
N THR A 399 2.14 -25.33 31.96
CA THR A 399 3.54 -25.16 32.35
C THR A 399 4.26 -24.15 31.46
N PHE A 400 3.82 -22.89 31.50
CA PHE A 400 4.60 -21.76 30.97
C PHE A 400 4.87 -20.76 32.08
N LYS A 401 6.05 -20.11 32.05
CA LYS A 401 6.25 -18.84 32.75
C LYS A 401 5.43 -17.77 32.02
N VAL A 402 4.13 -17.71 32.30
CA VAL A 402 3.29 -16.56 31.96
C VAL A 402 3.77 -15.40 32.83
N ASN A 403 4.63 -14.56 32.29
CA ASN A 403 5.04 -13.34 32.97
C ASN A 403 3.95 -12.29 32.79
N TYR A 404 3.14 -12.10 33.83
CA TYR A 404 2.19 -10.99 33.92
C TYR A 404 2.98 -9.68 34.02
N LEU A 405 3.09 -8.93 32.91
CA LEU A 405 3.53 -7.55 32.96
C LEU A 405 2.33 -6.69 33.40
N SER A 406 2.30 -6.38 34.70
CA SER A 406 1.42 -5.39 35.29
C SER A 406 1.81 -4.00 34.77
N SER A 407 0.82 -3.26 34.26
CA SER A 407 0.93 -1.89 33.76
C SER A 407 1.35 -0.85 34.81
N ASN A 408 1.56 -1.23 36.07
CA ASN A 408 1.91 -0.32 37.17
C ASN A 408 3.41 -0.20 37.45
N SER A 409 4.29 -0.81 36.63
CA SER A 409 5.75 -0.81 36.88
C SER A 409 6.57 0.14 36.00
N LEU A 410 5.94 0.98 35.17
CA LEU A 410 6.61 2.00 34.34
C LEU A 410 6.42 3.45 34.86
N LEU A 411 6.01 3.61 36.11
CA LEU A 411 6.01 4.90 36.82
C LEU A 411 6.66 4.74 38.19
N SER A 412 7.99 4.62 38.20
CA SER A 412 8.85 4.96 39.35
C SER A 412 10.23 5.37 38.86
#